data_AF-A0A928FB56-F1
#
_entry.id   AF-A0A928FB56-F1
#
_cell.length_a   1.000
_cell.length_b   1.000
_cell.length_c   1.000
_cell.angle_alpha   90.00
_cell.angle_beta   90.00
_cell.angle_gamma   90.00
#
_symmetry.space_group_name_H-M   'P 1'
#
loop_
_entity.id
_entity.type
_entity.pdbx_description
1 polymer ?
#
loop_
_entity_poly.entity_id
_entity_poly.type
_entity_poly.pdbx_seq_one_letter_code
_entity_poly.pdbx_strand_id
1 'polypeptide(L)'
;MDLWVGAFDIKVTTRNADGIPELTFYNDRTVTAFEKLNNLIYQNNGCIYGQDLNTTVNTFVAGEVLFLTQGLLRAEKFIDMNDSYGILPMPKLDEEQAGYYTLPQNAHSMMVVLNNCFDEEAAGATLELLGAESYRTVRPAYYEMTMKGRYVNGEEDAEMFDLVAEGIQYNFGTLYSSKGLNAICALFRDVATPITSRYEAKASQYEQSLKKLLEDLSK
;
A
#
# COMPACT_ATOMS: atom_id res chain seq x y z
N MET A 1 -4.71 -1.69 7.35
CA MET A 1 -3.55 -1.84 8.25
C MET A 1 -2.25 -2.00 7.49
N ASP A 2 -2.10 -2.98 6.59
CA ASP A 2 -0.85 -3.16 5.80
C ASP A 2 -0.49 -1.91 4.96
N LEU A 3 -1.49 -1.14 4.53
CA LEU A 3 -1.32 0.12 3.80
C LEU A 3 -0.46 1.17 4.53
N TRP A 4 -0.41 1.13 5.87
CA TRP A 4 0.37 2.07 6.67
C TRP A 4 1.87 1.95 6.44
N VAL A 5 2.34 0.77 6.01
CA VAL A 5 3.74 0.56 5.60
C VAL A 5 4.10 1.51 4.45
N GLY A 6 3.21 1.62 3.45
CA GLY A 6 3.42 2.52 2.32
C GLY A 6 3.18 3.97 2.68
N ALA A 7 2.09 4.26 3.39
CA ALA A 7 1.73 5.61 3.81
C ALA A 7 2.89 6.34 4.50
N PHE A 8 3.61 5.59 5.34
CA PHE A 8 4.73 6.11 6.12
C PHE A 8 6.09 5.91 5.47
N ASP A 9 6.14 5.59 4.17
CA ASP A 9 7.39 5.40 3.40
C ASP A 9 8.34 4.36 4.00
N ILE A 10 7.78 3.31 4.63
CA ILE A 10 8.58 2.25 5.24
C ILE A 10 9.00 1.25 4.16
N LYS A 11 10.31 1.12 3.96
CA LYS A 11 10.88 0.14 3.03
C LYS A 11 11.09 -1.18 3.75
N VAL A 12 10.35 -2.21 3.34
CA VAL A 12 10.57 -3.58 3.83
C VAL A 12 11.96 -4.05 3.41
N THR A 13 12.33 -3.77 2.17
CA THR A 13 13.68 -4.02 1.64
C THR A 13 14.27 -2.80 0.95
N THR A 14 15.58 -2.57 1.06
CA THR A 14 16.37 -1.70 0.18
C THR A 14 17.20 -2.55 -0.78
N ARG A 15 17.94 -1.90 -1.68
CA ARG A 15 18.95 -2.57 -2.50
C ARG A 15 20.33 -2.23 -1.97
N ASN A 16 21.18 -3.24 -1.85
CA ASN A 16 22.59 -3.05 -1.54
C ASN A 16 23.38 -2.52 -2.76
N ALA A 17 24.70 -2.39 -2.63
CA ALA A 17 25.58 -1.88 -3.69
C ALA A 17 25.53 -2.70 -4.99
N ASP A 18 25.20 -3.99 -4.91
CA ASP A 18 25.07 -4.90 -6.05
C ASP A 18 23.64 -4.91 -6.63
N GLY A 19 22.75 -4.05 -6.11
CA GLY A 19 21.35 -3.97 -6.52
C GLY A 19 20.46 -5.08 -5.95
N ILE A 20 20.99 -5.93 -5.06
CA ILE A 20 20.28 -7.07 -4.48
C ILE A 20 19.42 -6.61 -3.30
N PRO A 21 18.14 -7.05 -3.21
CA PRO A 21 17.29 -6.73 -2.08
C PRO A 21 17.86 -7.21 -0.73
N GLU A 22 17.89 -6.34 0.27
CA GLU A 22 18.24 -6.65 1.66
C GLU A 22 17.12 -6.19 2.60
N LEU A 23 16.95 -6.86 3.74
CA LEU A 23 15.89 -6.55 4.68
C LEU A 23 16.23 -5.30 5.49
N THR A 24 15.36 -4.29 5.45
CA THR A 24 15.53 -3.01 6.17
C THR A 24 14.30 -2.59 6.96
N PHE A 25 13.33 -3.50 7.10
CA PHE A 25 12.03 -3.20 7.68
C PHE A 25 12.10 -2.69 9.11
N TYR A 26 12.96 -3.27 9.96
CA TYR A 26 13.04 -2.89 11.37
C TYR A 26 14.10 -1.81 11.60
N ASN A 27 13.62 -0.57 11.74
CA ASN A 27 14.42 0.63 11.95
C ASN A 27 13.61 1.67 12.75
N ASP A 28 14.22 2.80 13.11
CA ASP A 28 13.62 3.86 13.93
C ASP A 28 12.32 4.43 13.33
N ARG A 29 12.23 4.52 12.00
CA ARG A 29 11.02 4.99 11.30
C ARG A 29 9.85 4.03 11.51
N THR A 30 10.12 2.73 11.41
CA THR A 30 9.10 1.70 11.64
C THR A 30 8.66 1.65 13.11
N VAL A 31 9.59 1.81 14.05
CA VAL A 31 9.28 1.90 15.49
C VAL A 31 8.39 3.11 15.76
N THR A 32 8.79 4.29 15.26
CA THR A 32 8.02 5.54 15.39
C THR A 32 6.62 5.41 14.80
N ALA A 33 6.48 4.78 13.64
CA ALA A 33 5.19 4.52 13.01
C ALA A 33 4.30 3.61 13.88
N PHE A 34 4.85 2.57 14.47
CA PHE A 34 4.12 1.69 15.38
C PHE A 34 3.61 2.44 16.61
N GLU A 35 4.45 3.26 17.23
CA GLU A 35 4.09 4.05 18.40
C GLU A 35 2.99 5.07 18.08
N LYS A 36 3.12 5.79 16.96
CA LYS A 36 2.10 6.74 16.51
C LYS A 36 0.77 6.06 16.20
N LEU A 37 0.78 4.90 15.53
CA LEU A 37 -0.44 4.14 15.26
C LEU A 37 -1.05 3.55 16.53
N ASN A 38 -0.22 3.06 17.47
CA ASN A 38 -0.69 2.60 18.76
C ASN A 38 -1.43 3.72 19.49
N ASN A 39 -0.83 4.92 19.55
CA ASN A 39 -1.44 6.09 20.17
C ASN A 39 -2.73 6.49 19.44
N LEU A 40 -2.74 6.51 18.11
CA LEU A 40 -3.92 6.83 17.31
C LEU A 40 -5.07 5.83 17.52
N ILE A 41 -4.77 4.53 17.67
CA ILE A 41 -5.80 3.49 17.70
C ILE A 41 -6.26 3.17 19.12
N TYR A 42 -5.33 3.12 20.08
CA TYR A 42 -5.59 2.62 21.44
C TYR A 42 -5.54 3.71 22.51
N GLN A 43 -4.98 4.89 22.23
CA GLN A 43 -4.90 6.02 23.17
C GLN A 43 -5.74 7.22 22.73
N ASN A 44 -6.61 7.05 21.72
CA ASN A 44 -7.51 8.08 21.22
C ASN A 44 -8.96 7.55 21.19
N ASN A 45 -9.84 8.18 21.97
CA ASN A 45 -11.25 7.79 22.08
C ASN A 45 -12.05 7.99 20.77
N GLY A 46 -11.53 8.75 19.81
CA GLY A 46 -12.15 8.99 18.51
C GLY A 46 -11.85 7.92 17.45
N CYS A 47 -11.03 6.91 17.76
CA CYS A 47 -10.69 5.85 16.82
C CYS A 47 -11.60 4.63 17.00
N ILE A 48 -12.21 4.19 15.91
CA ILE A 48 -12.94 2.92 15.84
C ILE A 48 -12.07 1.92 15.07
N TYR A 49 -11.73 0.81 15.72
CA TYR A 49 -10.87 -0.23 15.15
C TYR A 49 -11.42 -1.63 15.42
N GLY A 50 -11.08 -2.59 14.55
CA GLY A 50 -11.42 -4.01 14.73
C GLY A 50 -12.84 -4.41 14.32
N GLN A 51 -13.61 -3.50 13.73
CA GLN A 51 -14.93 -3.80 13.17
C GLN A 51 -14.80 -4.54 11.83
N ASP A 52 -15.85 -5.28 11.45
CA ASP A 52 -15.93 -5.85 10.11
C ASP A 52 -16.10 -4.74 9.06
N LEU A 53 -15.85 -5.10 7.80
CA LEU A 53 -15.84 -4.15 6.70
C LEU A 53 -17.19 -3.45 6.51
N ASN A 54 -18.31 -4.17 6.64
CA ASN A 54 -19.64 -3.59 6.40
C ASN A 54 -19.99 -2.62 7.51
N THR A 55 -19.76 -2.99 8.76
CA THR A 55 -19.96 -2.10 9.91
C THR A 55 -19.14 -0.82 9.75
N THR A 56 -17.85 -0.95 9.43
CA THR A 56 -16.95 0.21 9.25
C THR A 56 -17.45 1.17 8.16
N VAL A 57 -17.88 0.64 7.01
CA VAL A 57 -18.42 1.44 5.89
C VAL A 57 -19.74 2.10 6.28
N ASN A 58 -20.64 1.37 6.93
CA ASN A 58 -21.96 1.89 7.31
C ASN A 58 -21.86 3.00 8.35
N THR A 59 -20.92 2.92 9.30
CA THR A 59 -20.66 3.99 10.29
C THR A 59 -20.23 5.29 9.61
N PHE A 60 -19.40 5.22 8.56
CA PHE A 60 -19.03 6.41 7.76
C PHE A 60 -20.21 6.93 6.94
N VAL A 61 -20.96 6.05 6.28
CA VAL A 61 -22.18 6.40 5.51
C VAL A 61 -23.24 7.06 6.38
N ALA A 62 -23.34 6.67 7.65
CA ALA A 62 -24.26 7.26 8.63
C ALA A 62 -23.80 8.62 9.19
N GLY A 63 -22.62 9.12 8.79
CA GLY A 63 -22.09 10.40 9.28
C GLY A 63 -21.54 10.36 10.71
N GLU A 64 -21.28 9.16 11.26
CA GLU A 64 -20.84 8.99 12.65
C GLU A 64 -19.31 9.15 12.82
N VAL A 65 -18.55 9.10 11.72
CA VAL A 65 -17.09 9.24 11.71
C VAL A 65 -16.62 10.19 10.60
N LEU A 66 -15.63 11.02 10.91
CA LEU A 66 -15.11 12.03 9.99
C LEU A 66 -14.14 11.47 8.94
N PHE A 67 -13.36 10.44 9.30
CA PHE A 67 -12.36 9.83 8.43
C PHE A 67 -12.55 8.32 8.35
N LEU A 68 -12.43 7.80 7.13
CA LEU A 68 -12.44 6.37 6.85
C LEU A 68 -11.21 5.99 6.01
N THR A 69 -10.37 5.10 6.54
CA THR A 69 -9.27 4.52 5.77
C THR A 69 -9.76 3.33 4.94
N GLN A 70 -9.92 3.52 3.63
CA GLN A 70 -10.31 2.46 2.69
C GLN A 70 -9.61 2.58 1.33
N GLY A 71 -9.67 1.49 0.55
CA GLY A 71 -9.24 1.51 -0.84
C GLY A 71 -10.25 2.21 -1.75
N LEU A 72 -9.76 2.88 -2.80
CA LEU A 72 -10.57 3.69 -3.74
C LEU A 72 -11.76 2.94 -4.35
N LEU A 73 -11.63 1.64 -4.59
CA LEU A 73 -12.73 0.80 -5.11
C LEU A 73 -13.98 0.85 -4.21
N ARG A 74 -13.85 1.20 -2.93
CA ARG A 74 -15.00 1.32 -2.01
C ARG A 74 -15.79 2.60 -2.18
N ALA A 75 -15.29 3.58 -2.94
CA ALA A 75 -16.03 4.80 -3.23
C ALA A 75 -17.39 4.52 -3.90
N GLU A 76 -17.55 3.37 -4.56
CA GLU A 76 -18.85 2.91 -5.08
C GLU A 76 -19.96 2.82 -4.02
N LYS A 77 -19.60 2.61 -2.75
CA LYS A 77 -20.54 2.50 -1.62
C LYS A 77 -20.96 3.86 -1.07
N PHE A 78 -20.27 4.92 -1.47
CA PHE A 78 -20.51 6.27 -0.98
C PHE A 78 -21.33 7.12 -1.96
N ILE A 79 -21.59 6.63 -3.18
CA ILE A 79 -22.44 7.34 -4.17
C ILE A 79 -23.83 7.63 -3.60
N ASP A 80 -24.37 6.71 -2.80
CA ASP A 80 -25.72 6.82 -2.23
C ASP A 80 -25.72 7.55 -0.87
N MET A 81 -24.59 8.14 -0.44
CA MET A 81 -24.54 8.95 0.77
C MET A 81 -25.29 10.26 0.57
N ASN A 82 -26.03 10.68 1.60
CA ASN A 82 -26.68 11.99 1.63
C ASN A 82 -25.67 13.13 1.87
N ASP A 83 -24.61 12.84 2.64
CA ASP A 83 -23.57 13.80 2.96
C ASP A 83 -22.50 13.85 1.86
N SER A 84 -21.92 15.04 1.65
CA SER A 84 -20.75 15.18 0.79
C SER A 84 -19.52 14.54 1.45
N TYR A 85 -18.75 13.78 0.68
CA TYR A 85 -17.47 13.24 1.10
C TYR A 85 -16.37 13.64 0.11
N GLY A 86 -15.13 13.64 0.58
CA GLY A 86 -13.95 13.87 -0.24
C GLY A 86 -12.96 12.70 -0.16
N ILE A 87 -12.00 12.69 -1.07
CA ILE A 87 -10.91 11.71 -1.09
C ILE A 87 -9.64 12.41 -0.65
N LEU A 88 -8.91 11.81 0.30
CA LEU A 88 -7.63 12.32 0.77
C LEU A 88 -6.53 11.27 0.60
N PRO A 89 -5.29 11.68 0.34
CA PRO A 89 -4.16 10.80 0.48
C PRO A 89 -4.00 10.31 1.93
N MET A 90 -3.38 9.14 2.09
CA MET A 90 -2.97 8.68 3.42
C MET A 90 -2.01 9.70 4.05
N PRO A 91 -2.09 9.96 5.38
CA PRO A 91 -1.26 10.97 6.00
C PRO A 91 0.21 10.54 5.99
N LYS A 92 1.09 11.53 5.96
CA LYS A 92 2.53 11.35 6.16
C LYS A 92 2.81 10.96 7.61
N LEU A 93 3.95 10.29 7.84
CA LEU A 93 4.39 9.99 9.21
C LEU A 93 4.83 11.24 9.98
N ASP A 94 5.48 12.16 9.26
CA ASP A 94 6.17 13.36 9.73
C ASP A 94 6.28 14.38 8.57
N GLU A 95 6.73 15.59 8.90
CA GLU A 95 6.91 16.69 7.94
C GLU A 95 8.12 16.46 7.00
N GLU A 96 9.05 15.59 7.38
CA GLU A 96 10.25 15.27 6.60
C GLU A 96 9.95 14.35 5.40
N GLN A 97 8.84 13.60 5.46
CA GLN A 97 8.38 12.78 4.35
C GLN A 97 8.03 13.64 3.12
N ALA A 98 8.76 13.45 2.02
CA ALA A 98 8.63 14.28 0.82
C ALA A 98 7.21 14.26 0.22
N GLY A 99 6.67 13.06 -0.02
CA GLY A 99 5.39 12.86 -0.70
C GLY A 99 4.33 12.17 0.15
N TYR A 100 3.12 12.14 -0.39
CA TYR A 100 2.07 11.24 0.09
C TYR A 100 2.21 9.92 -0.63
N TYR A 101 2.17 8.82 0.11
CA TYR A 101 2.43 7.50 -0.45
C TYR A 101 1.32 6.52 -0.11
N THR A 102 1.16 5.52 -0.98
CA THR A 102 0.24 4.41 -0.79
C THR A 102 0.79 3.15 -1.43
N LEU A 103 0.11 2.03 -1.25
CA LEU A 103 0.46 0.74 -1.85
C LEU A 103 -0.69 0.25 -2.72
N PRO A 104 -0.41 -0.46 -3.83
CA PRO A 104 -1.41 -1.33 -4.41
C PRO A 104 -1.77 -2.37 -3.33
N GLN A 105 -3.06 -2.50 -3.01
CA GLN A 105 -3.53 -3.48 -2.01
C GLN A 105 -3.01 -4.89 -2.37
N ASN A 106 -3.06 -5.84 -1.43
CA ASN A 106 -2.52 -7.22 -1.55
C ASN A 106 -3.03 -8.06 -2.76
N ALA A 107 -3.85 -7.50 -3.66
CA ALA A 107 -4.20 -8.04 -4.96
C ALA A 107 -3.71 -7.09 -6.06
N HIS A 108 -2.63 -7.48 -6.74
CA HIS A 108 -2.13 -6.81 -7.94
C HIS A 108 -1.79 -7.86 -8.99
N SER A 109 -1.94 -7.49 -10.26
CA SER A 109 -1.52 -8.33 -11.38
C SER A 109 -0.07 -8.01 -11.70
N MET A 110 0.73 -9.04 -11.91
CA MET A 110 2.11 -8.92 -12.40
C MET A 110 2.24 -9.68 -13.71
N MET A 111 2.94 -9.09 -14.66
CA MET A 111 3.43 -9.79 -15.84
C MET A 111 4.90 -10.15 -15.59
N VAL A 112 5.28 -11.39 -15.90
CA VAL A 112 6.62 -11.90 -15.69
C VAL A 112 7.14 -12.52 -16.99
N VAL A 113 8.44 -12.34 -17.26
CA VAL A 113 9.15 -13.04 -18.32
C VAL A 113 9.78 -14.28 -17.71
N LEU A 114 9.55 -15.44 -18.33
CA LEU A 114 10.13 -16.71 -17.87
C LEU A 114 11.62 -16.79 -18.25
N ASN A 115 12.43 -17.46 -17.42
CA ASN A 115 13.86 -17.65 -17.65
C ASN A 115 14.21 -18.41 -18.94
N ASN A 116 13.25 -19.13 -19.51
CA ASN A 116 13.37 -19.89 -20.75
C ASN A 116 12.63 -19.22 -21.91
N CYS A 117 12.42 -17.90 -21.85
CA CYS A 117 11.82 -17.13 -22.93
C CYS A 117 12.67 -17.29 -24.21
N PHE A 118 12.01 -17.68 -25.31
CA PHE A 118 12.70 -17.90 -26.58
C PHE A 118 13.22 -16.59 -27.21
N ASP A 119 12.50 -15.49 -27.01
CA ASP A 119 12.79 -14.17 -27.57
C ASP A 119 12.52 -13.09 -26.52
N GLU A 120 13.53 -12.81 -25.71
CA GLU A 120 13.46 -11.83 -24.61
C GLU A 120 13.25 -10.40 -25.13
N GLU A 121 13.80 -10.07 -26.30
CA GLU A 121 13.64 -8.75 -26.93
C GLU A 121 12.19 -8.53 -27.36
N ALA A 122 11.58 -9.51 -28.03
CA ALA A 122 10.17 -9.43 -28.40
C ALA A 122 9.24 -9.40 -27.18
N ALA A 123 9.55 -10.18 -26.14
CA ALA A 123 8.79 -10.16 -24.89
C ALA A 123 8.89 -8.78 -24.21
N GLY A 124 10.09 -8.23 -24.09
CA GLY A 124 10.33 -6.89 -23.54
C GLY A 124 9.61 -5.80 -24.33
N ALA A 125 9.73 -5.81 -25.67
CA ALA A 125 9.05 -4.86 -26.54
C ALA A 125 7.51 -4.96 -26.43
N THR A 126 6.97 -6.17 -26.29
CA THR A 126 5.53 -6.39 -26.09
C THR A 126 5.07 -5.83 -24.75
N LEU A 127 5.81 -6.08 -23.66
CA LEU A 127 5.47 -5.56 -22.33
C LEU A 127 5.52 -4.03 -22.27
N GLU A 128 6.53 -3.43 -22.92
CA GLU A 128 6.63 -1.97 -23.05
C GLU A 128 5.44 -1.39 -23.82
N LEU A 129 5.08 -2.01 -24.96
CA LEU A 129 3.93 -1.58 -25.75
C LEU A 129 2.62 -1.70 -24.96
N LEU A 130 2.41 -2.80 -24.24
CA LEU A 130 1.24 -2.99 -23.36
C LEU A 130 1.17 -1.92 -22.27
N GLY A 131 2.31 -1.59 -21.65
CA GLY A 131 2.42 -0.52 -20.66
C GLY A 131 2.08 0.84 -21.26
N ALA A 132 2.66 1.17 -22.41
CA ALA A 132 2.43 2.42 -23.12
C ALA A 132 0.97 2.59 -23.56
N GLU A 133 0.35 1.55 -24.13
CA GLU A 133 -1.04 1.59 -24.56
C GLU A 133 -2.00 1.63 -23.36
N SER A 134 -1.70 0.92 -22.27
CA SER A 134 -2.46 1.03 -21.03
C SER A 134 -2.40 2.45 -20.46
N TYR A 135 -1.23 3.09 -20.48
CA TYR A 135 -1.07 4.49 -20.07
C TYR A 135 -1.87 5.45 -20.94
N ARG A 136 -1.94 5.22 -22.26
CA ARG A 136 -2.65 6.09 -23.21
C ARG A 136 -4.16 5.89 -23.22
N THR A 137 -4.65 4.67 -22.96
CA THR A 137 -6.06 4.31 -23.18
C THR A 137 -6.78 3.95 -21.88
N VAL A 138 -6.24 3.03 -21.09
CA VAL A 138 -6.86 2.52 -19.86
C VAL A 138 -6.76 3.55 -18.75
N ARG A 139 -5.58 4.15 -18.54
CA ARG A 139 -5.35 5.11 -17.46
C ARG A 139 -6.33 6.31 -17.56
N PRO A 140 -6.49 6.99 -18.71
CA PRO A 140 -7.44 8.11 -18.79
C PRO A 140 -8.89 7.66 -18.61
N ALA A 141 -9.29 6.51 -19.16
CA ALA A 141 -10.66 6.03 -19.02
C ALA A 141 -11.02 5.63 -17.58
N TYR A 142 -10.09 4.99 -16.87
CA TYR A 142 -10.31 4.57 -15.51
C TYR A 142 -10.20 5.74 -14.53
N TYR A 143 -9.14 6.55 -14.62
CA TYR A 143 -8.86 7.58 -13.64
C TYR A 143 -9.66 8.87 -13.90
N GLU A 144 -9.66 9.38 -15.13
CA GLU A 144 -10.35 10.64 -15.43
C GLU A 144 -11.86 10.44 -15.56
N MET A 145 -12.31 9.47 -16.37
CA MET A 145 -13.75 9.32 -16.62
C MET A 145 -14.48 8.59 -15.49
N THR A 146 -13.88 7.56 -14.90
CA THR A 146 -14.56 6.75 -13.87
C THR A 146 -14.27 7.29 -12.47
N MET A 147 -13.02 7.40 -12.06
CA MET A 147 -12.69 7.80 -10.69
C MET A 147 -13.05 9.27 -10.43
N LYS A 148 -12.49 10.19 -11.23
CA LYS A 148 -12.77 11.62 -11.09
C LYS A 148 -14.19 12.00 -11.53
N GLY A 149 -14.70 11.36 -12.59
CA GLY A 149 -16.04 11.67 -13.09
C GLY A 149 -17.20 11.14 -12.24
N ARG A 150 -17.01 10.04 -11.48
CA ARG A 150 -18.10 9.37 -10.74
C ARG A 150 -17.97 9.42 -9.22
N TYR A 151 -16.76 9.44 -8.68
CA TYR A 151 -16.51 9.21 -7.26
C TYR A 151 -15.88 10.40 -6.53
N VAL A 152 -15.60 11.47 -7.25
CA VAL A 152 -14.93 12.70 -6.79
C VAL A 152 -15.93 13.84 -6.98
N ASN A 153 -16.16 14.62 -5.93
CA ASN A 153 -17.28 15.57 -5.87
C ASN A 153 -16.88 17.01 -6.26
N GLY A 154 -15.58 17.26 -6.52
CA GLY A 154 -15.06 18.58 -6.91
C GLY A 154 -13.62 18.55 -7.42
N GLU A 155 -13.12 19.71 -7.87
CA GLU A 155 -11.77 19.88 -8.42
C GLU A 155 -10.68 19.57 -7.37
N GLU A 156 -10.89 20.00 -6.12
CA GLU A 156 -9.98 19.73 -5.00
C GLU A 156 -9.82 18.22 -4.73
N ASP A 157 -10.92 17.47 -4.76
CA ASP A 157 -10.88 16.01 -4.61
C ASP A 157 -10.16 15.33 -5.78
N ALA A 158 -10.21 15.91 -6.98
CA ALA A 158 -9.51 15.39 -8.16
C ALA A 158 -7.99 15.58 -8.02
N GLU A 159 -7.55 16.71 -7.45
CA GLU A 159 -6.14 16.94 -7.12
C GLU A 159 -5.66 15.98 -6.03
N MET A 160 -6.47 15.73 -5.00
CA MET A 160 -6.15 14.75 -3.96
C MET A 160 -6.07 13.33 -4.52
N PHE A 161 -6.93 13.01 -5.50
CA PHE A 161 -6.88 11.75 -6.22
C PHE A 161 -5.56 11.60 -6.99
N ASP A 162 -5.09 12.67 -7.64
CA ASP A 162 -3.81 12.66 -8.35
C ASP A 162 -2.65 12.39 -7.39
N LEU A 163 -2.64 13.00 -6.19
CA LEU A 163 -1.66 12.69 -5.15
C LEU A 163 -1.69 11.21 -4.73
N VAL A 164 -2.87 10.60 -4.62
CA VAL A 164 -2.99 9.17 -4.32
C VAL A 164 -2.41 8.31 -5.44
N ALA A 165 -2.70 8.66 -6.71
CA ALA A 165 -2.24 7.90 -7.86
C ALA A 165 -0.72 8.04 -8.10
N GLU A 166 -0.17 9.23 -7.91
CA GLU A 166 1.28 9.51 -7.99
C GLU A 166 2.04 8.90 -6.81
N GLY A 167 1.40 8.80 -5.65
CA GLY A 167 1.98 8.22 -4.43
C GLY A 167 2.09 6.70 -4.41
N ILE A 168 1.67 5.98 -5.45
CA ILE A 168 1.70 4.52 -5.47
C ILE A 168 3.16 4.04 -5.48
N GLN A 169 3.57 3.38 -4.41
CA GLN A 169 4.90 2.81 -4.28
C GLN A 169 4.90 1.28 -4.45
N TYR A 170 6.00 0.78 -5.03
CA TYR A 170 6.31 -0.63 -5.13
C TYR A 170 7.61 -0.89 -4.38
N ASN A 171 7.54 -1.74 -3.35
CA ASN A 171 8.72 -2.24 -2.63
C ASN A 171 8.78 -3.75 -2.76
N PHE A 172 9.95 -4.30 -3.08
CA PHE A 172 10.12 -5.74 -3.28
C PHE A 172 9.62 -6.54 -2.07
N GLY A 173 10.00 -6.15 -0.85
CA GLY A 173 9.55 -6.82 0.35
C GLY A 173 8.04 -6.70 0.61
N THR A 174 7.39 -5.60 0.21
CA THR A 174 5.92 -5.50 0.32
C THR A 174 5.22 -6.42 -0.70
N LEU A 175 5.71 -6.47 -1.95
CA LEU A 175 5.15 -7.33 -3.01
C LEU A 175 5.23 -8.81 -2.64
N TYR A 176 6.37 -9.23 -2.09
CA TYR A 176 6.58 -10.62 -1.69
C TYR A 176 6.25 -10.88 -0.20
N SER A 177 5.63 -9.93 0.50
CA SER A 177 5.40 -10.02 1.96
C SER A 177 4.64 -11.29 2.35
N SER A 178 3.52 -11.57 1.70
CA SER A 178 2.59 -12.66 2.08
C SER A 178 3.13 -14.07 1.83
N LYS A 179 3.91 -14.28 0.76
CA LYS A 179 4.41 -15.60 0.36
C LYS A 179 5.93 -15.78 0.51
N GLY A 180 6.68 -14.69 0.53
CA GLY A 180 8.14 -14.69 0.52
C GLY A 180 8.81 -14.13 1.78
N LEU A 181 8.10 -13.38 2.63
CA LEU A 181 8.66 -12.77 3.85
C LEU A 181 7.77 -12.96 5.09
N ASN A 182 7.13 -14.14 5.22
CA ASN A 182 6.33 -14.52 6.40
C ASN A 182 5.30 -13.47 6.85
N ALA A 183 4.70 -12.77 5.90
CA ALA A 183 3.75 -11.68 6.12
C ALA A 183 4.29 -10.59 7.05
N ILE A 184 5.55 -10.18 6.88
CA ILE A 184 6.20 -9.14 7.69
C ILE A 184 5.36 -7.85 7.82
N CYS A 185 4.66 -7.44 6.76
CA CYS A 185 3.78 -6.26 6.80
C CYS A 185 2.55 -6.47 7.70
N ALA A 186 2.14 -7.71 7.96
CA ALA A 186 1.04 -8.02 8.87
C ALA A 186 1.38 -7.73 10.34
N LEU A 187 2.64 -7.40 10.66
CA LEU A 187 2.98 -6.82 11.95
C LEU A 187 2.12 -5.56 12.22
N PHE A 188 1.86 -4.73 11.21
CA PHE A 188 1.01 -3.54 11.35
C PHE A 188 -0.47 -3.84 11.64
N ARG A 189 -0.93 -5.10 11.57
CA ARG A 189 -2.31 -5.47 11.94
C ARG A 189 -2.53 -5.54 13.45
N ASP A 190 -1.45 -5.59 14.22
CA ASP A 190 -1.48 -5.53 15.68
C ASP A 190 -0.39 -4.57 16.16
N VAL A 191 -0.75 -3.30 16.28
CA VAL A 191 0.13 -2.28 16.83
C VAL A 191 -0.01 -2.13 18.35
N ALA A 192 -0.91 -2.91 18.99
CA ALA A 192 -1.06 -2.90 20.45
C ALA A 192 0.19 -3.45 21.14
N THR A 193 0.78 -4.48 20.53
CA THR A 193 2.03 -5.08 20.97
C THR A 193 3.23 -4.33 20.38
N PRO A 194 4.25 -3.97 21.18
CA PRO A 194 5.47 -3.34 20.67
C PRO A 194 6.10 -4.15 19.53
N ILE A 195 6.54 -3.45 18.47
CA ILE A 195 7.10 -4.11 17.29
C ILE A 195 8.36 -4.92 17.61
N THR A 196 9.20 -4.45 18.53
CA THR A 196 10.50 -5.06 18.87
C THR A 196 10.38 -6.54 19.18
N SER A 197 9.52 -6.90 20.14
CA SER A 197 9.35 -8.30 20.56
C SER A 197 8.81 -9.18 19.43
N ARG A 198 7.91 -8.64 18.59
CA ARG A 198 7.31 -9.37 17.47
C ARG A 198 8.26 -9.55 16.30
N TYR A 199 9.10 -8.55 16.02
CA TYR A 199 10.12 -8.62 14.98
C TYR A 199 11.24 -9.56 15.39
N GLU A 200 11.82 -9.39 16.58
CA GLU A 200 12.93 -10.20 17.09
C GLU A 200 12.58 -11.69 17.14
N ALA A 201 11.35 -12.04 17.55
CA ALA A 201 10.88 -13.42 17.57
C ALA A 201 10.91 -14.13 16.20
N LYS A 202 10.96 -13.37 15.10
CA LYS A 202 10.94 -13.88 13.72
C LYS A 202 12.08 -13.36 12.85
N ALA A 203 13.01 -12.56 13.37
CA ALA A 203 14.05 -11.89 12.60
C ALA A 203 14.82 -12.87 11.69
N SER A 204 15.35 -13.96 12.26
CA SER A 204 16.05 -14.99 11.50
C SER A 204 15.19 -15.66 10.43
N GLN A 205 13.88 -15.77 10.64
CA GLN A 205 12.96 -16.37 9.66
C GLN A 205 12.72 -15.44 8.48
N TYR A 206 12.63 -14.12 8.71
CA TYR A 206 12.52 -13.13 7.64
C TYR A 206 13.75 -13.14 6.75
N GLU A 207 14.95 -13.13 7.34
CA GLU A 207 16.22 -13.19 6.60
C GLU A 207 16.35 -14.48 5.77
N GLN A 208 16.05 -15.63 6.37
CA GLN A 208 16.09 -16.92 5.68
C GLN A 208 15.09 -16.98 4.52
N SER A 209 13.91 -16.38 4.70
CA SER A 209 12.87 -16.37 3.67
C SER A 209 13.21 -15.42 2.53
N LEU A 210 13.81 -14.26 2.83
CA LEU A 210 14.36 -13.36 1.81
C LEU A 210 15.45 -14.07 1.01
N LYS A 211 16.42 -14.70 1.69
CA LYS A 211 17.49 -15.44 1.02
C LYS A 211 16.94 -16.52 0.09
N LYS A 212 16.02 -17.35 0.58
CA LYS A 212 15.39 -18.40 -0.22
C LYS A 212 14.63 -17.83 -1.43
N LEU A 213 13.89 -16.74 -1.24
CA LEU A 213 13.17 -16.07 -2.32
C LEU A 213 14.13 -15.58 -3.42
N LEU A 214 15.26 -14.97 -3.03
CA LEU A 214 16.27 -14.51 -3.99
C LEU A 214 16.92 -15.69 -4.73
N GLU A 215 17.22 -16.78 -4.03
CA GLU A 215 17.72 -18.01 -4.66
C GLU A 215 16.72 -18.59 -5.67
N ASP A 216 15.43 -18.63 -5.34
CA ASP A 216 14.39 -19.14 -6.23
C ASP A 216 14.13 -18.23 -7.43
N LEU A 217 14.30 -16.91 -7.30
CA LEU A 217 14.22 -15.97 -8.42
C LEU A 217 15.47 -15.95 -9.30
N SER A 218 16.60 -16.48 -8.81
CA SER A 218 17.85 -16.56 -9.58
C SER A 218 17.99 -17.82 -10.44
N LYS A 219 17.04 -18.76 -10.32
CA LYS A 219 16.97 -20.01 -11.11
C LYS A 219 16.16 -19.81 -12.37
#